data_AF-A0A4Q3LAA4-F1
#
_entry.id   AF-A0A4Q3LAA4-F1
#
_cell.length_a   1.000
_cell.length_b   1.000
_cell.length_c   1.000
_cell.angle_alpha   90.00
_cell.angle_beta   90.00
_cell.angle_gamma   90.00
#
_symmetry.space_group_name_H-M   'P 1'
#
loop_
_entity.id
_entity.type
_entity.pdbx_description
1 polymer ?
#
loop_
_entity_poly.entity_id
_entity_poly.type
_entity_poly.pdbx_seq_one_letter_code
_entity_poly.pdbx_strand_id
1 'polypeptide(L)'
;WEAIAQKVGQSKEWTTALCLGQMTASPTQAAVLGELFGLTDEEQKWLQVVPYKGSLPTPVPTDPLIYRWYEIVSVYGTTIKELIHEEFGDGIMSAIDFSMDITREADPKGDRVNVVLSGKFLPYKQY
;
A
#
# COMPACT_ATOMS: atom_id res chain seq x y z
N TRP A 1 -4.86 13.38 2.28
CA TRP A 1 -4.72 12.10 2.99
C TRP A 1 -4.13 12.25 4.37
N GLU A 2 -2.99 12.92 4.55
CA GLU A 2 -2.34 13.17 5.86
C GLU A 2 -3.33 13.55 6.98
N ALA A 3 -4.15 14.58 6.77
CA ALA A 3 -5.11 15.07 7.76
C ALA A 3 -6.21 14.05 8.13
N ILE A 4 -6.62 13.21 7.16
CA ILE A 4 -7.61 12.15 7.40
C ILE A 4 -6.96 11.03 8.22
N ALA A 5 -5.74 10.63 7.83
CA ALA A 5 -4.98 9.58 8.49
C ALA A 5 -4.68 9.89 9.95
N GLN A 6 -4.35 11.15 10.26
CA GLN A 6 -4.20 11.65 11.63
C GLN A 6 -5.45 11.43 12.49
N LYS A 7 -6.65 11.67 11.94
CA LYS A 7 -7.92 11.43 12.65
C LYS A 7 -8.26 9.94 12.79
N VAL A 8 -7.93 9.15 11.77
CA VAL A 8 -8.14 7.68 11.75
C VAL A 8 -7.15 6.95 12.67
N GLY A 9 -6.01 7.58 13.00
CA GLY A 9 -4.96 7.01 13.85
C GLY A 9 -4.10 5.97 13.14
N GLN A 10 -3.91 6.11 11.82
CA GLN A 10 -3.12 5.20 10.98
C GLN A 10 -2.22 5.98 10.01
N SER A 11 -1.33 5.29 9.29
CA SER A 11 -0.50 5.94 8.26
C SER A 11 -1.35 6.45 7.09
N LYS A 12 -0.85 7.46 6.37
CA LYS A 12 -1.57 8.02 5.22
C LYS A 12 -1.75 6.99 4.10
N GLU A 13 -0.80 6.09 3.91
CA GLU A 13 -0.86 5.01 2.92
C GLU A 13 -1.96 4.03 3.27
N TRP A 14 -2.01 3.56 4.53
CA TRP A 14 -3.03 2.62 4.98
C TRP A 14 -4.43 3.24 4.93
N THR A 15 -4.59 4.48 5.41
CA THR A 15 -5.87 5.20 5.37
C THR A 15 -6.33 5.45 3.94
N THR A 16 -5.42 5.80 3.03
CA THR A 16 -5.76 5.96 1.60
C THR A 16 -6.20 4.63 1.00
N ALA A 17 -5.47 3.54 1.27
CA ALA A 17 -5.83 2.21 0.79
C ALA A 17 -7.19 1.75 1.34
N LEU A 18 -7.49 2.03 2.62
CA LEU A 18 -8.81 1.80 3.22
C LEU A 18 -9.92 2.51 2.45
N CYS A 19 -9.79 3.83 2.26
CA CYS A 19 -10.81 4.62 1.57
C CYS A 19 -10.96 4.27 0.09
N LEU A 20 -9.94 3.66 -0.52
CA LEU A 20 -9.97 3.11 -1.89
C LEU A 20 -10.38 1.62 -1.94
N GLY A 21 -10.91 1.09 -0.83
CA GLY A 21 -11.49 -0.25 -0.77
C GLY A 21 -10.48 -1.39 -0.74
N GLN A 22 -9.24 -1.16 -0.29
CA GLN A 22 -8.17 -2.17 -0.24
C GLN A 22 -7.83 -2.64 1.18
N MET A 23 -8.38 -1.98 2.20
CA MET A 23 -8.25 -2.34 3.62
C MET A 23 -9.63 -2.36 4.29
N THR A 24 -9.67 -2.86 5.51
CA THR A 24 -10.89 -2.96 6.32
C THR A 24 -10.77 -2.04 7.53
N ALA A 25 -11.80 -1.25 7.78
CA ALA A 25 -11.90 -0.41 8.96
C ALA A 25 -12.40 -1.23 10.16
N SER A 26 -11.92 -0.87 11.35
CA SER A 26 -12.63 -1.17 12.59
C SER A 26 -13.88 -0.29 12.73
N PRO A 27 -14.83 -0.63 13.63
CA PRO A 27 -16.01 0.22 13.87
C PRO A 27 -15.65 1.67 14.24
N THR A 28 -14.62 1.86 15.07
CA THR A 28 -14.14 3.19 15.47
C THR A 28 -13.62 3.99 14.29
N GLN A 29 -12.82 3.36 13.42
CA GLN A 29 -12.29 4.02 12.22
C GLN A 29 -13.39 4.34 11.21
N ALA A 30 -14.36 3.45 11.05
CA ALA A 30 -15.52 3.67 10.17
C ALA A 30 -16.38 4.84 10.67
N ALA A 31 -16.58 4.98 11.99
CA ALA A 31 -17.28 6.11 12.57
C ALA A 31 -16.55 7.44 12.34
N VAL A 32 -15.22 7.47 12.51
CA VAL A 32 -14.40 8.66 12.20
C VAL A 32 -14.55 9.05 10.72
N LEU A 33 -14.44 8.08 9.81
CA LEU A 33 -14.63 8.34 8.38
C LEU A 33 -16.08 8.76 8.04
N GLY A 34 -17.05 8.20 8.76
CA GLY A 34 -18.46 8.55 8.64
C GLY A 34 -18.73 10.01 9.00
N GLU A 35 -18.15 10.50 10.11
CA GLU A 35 -18.23 11.92 10.47
C GLU A 35 -17.54 12.82 9.44
N LEU A 36 -16.36 12.42 8.96
CA LEU A 36 -15.56 13.25 8.04
C LEU A 36 -16.17 13.38 6.65
N PHE A 37 -16.79 12.32 6.15
CA PHE A 37 -17.34 12.28 4.78
C PHE A 37 -18.86 12.33 4.74
N GLY A 38 -19.53 12.43 5.90
CA GLY A 38 -20.99 12.45 5.99
C GLY A 38 -21.63 11.12 5.56
N LEU A 39 -20.98 10.00 5.88
CA LEU A 39 -21.46 8.67 5.51
C LEU A 39 -22.59 8.21 6.44
N THR A 40 -23.61 7.62 5.84
CA THR A 40 -24.68 6.92 6.54
C THR A 40 -24.17 5.72 7.33
N ASP A 41 -24.96 5.23 8.29
CA ASP A 41 -24.65 4.02 9.05
C ASP A 41 -24.46 2.79 8.14
N GLU A 42 -25.15 2.76 6.99
CA GLU A 42 -25.00 1.68 6.01
C GLU A 42 -23.66 1.76 5.27
N GLU A 43 -23.28 2.95 4.80
CA GLU A 43 -21.98 3.19 4.16
C GLU A 43 -20.81 2.92 5.10
N GLN A 44 -20.96 3.24 6.40
CA GLN A 44 -19.95 2.90 7.42
C GLN A 44 -19.80 1.39 7.63
N LYS A 45 -20.87 0.60 7.47
CA LYS A 45 -20.78 -0.87 7.53
C LYS A 45 -19.99 -1.42 6.35
N TRP A 46 -20.12 -0.83 5.16
CA TRP A 46 -19.34 -1.24 3.99
C TRP A 46 -17.84 -1.09 4.19
N LEU A 47 -17.38 -0.05 4.89
CA LEU A 47 -15.95 0.12 5.24
C LEU A 47 -15.39 -1.00 6.14
N GLN A 48 -16.25 -1.74 6.83
CA GLN A 48 -15.88 -2.82 7.77
C GLN A 48 -15.94 -4.21 7.12
N VAL A 49 -16.36 -4.31 5.87
CA VAL A 49 -16.35 -5.57 5.12
C VAL A 49 -14.93 -5.84 4.61
N VAL A 50 -14.48 -7.09 4.69
CA VAL A 50 -13.20 -7.49 4.07
C VAL A 50 -13.33 -7.33 2.56
N PRO A 51 -12.55 -6.45 1.91
CA PRO A 51 -12.73 -6.17 0.51
C PRO A 51 -12.17 -7.29 -0.36
N TYR A 52 -12.75 -7.43 -1.56
CA TYR A 52 -12.04 -8.06 -2.65
C TYR A 52 -10.89 -7.14 -3.08
N LYS A 53 -9.66 -7.55 -2.80
CA LYS A 53 -8.45 -6.76 -3.09
C LYS A 53 -8.07 -6.87 -4.56
N GLY A 54 -7.58 -5.78 -5.12
CA GLY A 54 -7.24 -5.67 -6.54
C GLY A 54 -7.87 -4.41 -7.11
N SER A 55 -7.14 -3.30 -7.05
CA SER A 55 -7.64 -1.98 -7.47
C SER A 55 -7.67 -1.78 -8.98
N LEU A 56 -7.01 -2.65 -9.75
CA LEU A 56 -6.88 -2.51 -11.21
C LEU A 56 -7.78 -3.50 -11.96
N PRO A 57 -8.44 -3.06 -13.06
CA PRO A 57 -9.29 -3.93 -13.86
C PRO A 57 -8.49 -4.89 -14.78
N THR A 58 -7.20 -4.61 -15.01
CA THR A 58 -6.33 -5.39 -15.91
C THR A 58 -4.96 -5.64 -15.27
N PRO A 59 -4.26 -6.73 -15.64
CA PRO A 59 -2.92 -7.03 -15.13
C PRO A 59 -1.86 -5.98 -15.48
N VAL A 60 -1.98 -5.37 -16.68
CA VAL A 60 -1.10 -4.28 -17.11
C VAL A 60 -1.84 -2.96 -16.90
N PRO A 61 -1.33 -2.03 -16.06
CA PRO A 61 -1.96 -0.74 -15.83
C PRO A 61 -1.88 0.15 -17.08
N THR A 62 -2.91 0.95 -17.33
CA THR A 62 -2.91 1.95 -18.42
C THR A 62 -2.68 3.37 -17.91
N ASP A 63 -2.96 3.64 -16.64
CA ASP A 63 -2.64 4.92 -16.01
C ASP A 63 -1.12 5.13 -15.96
N PRO A 64 -0.58 6.26 -16.46
CA PRO A 64 0.85 6.47 -16.54
C PRO A 64 1.58 6.44 -15.19
N LEU A 65 0.98 6.94 -14.10
CA LEU A 65 1.63 6.96 -12.80
C LEU A 65 1.75 5.54 -12.22
N ILE A 66 0.69 4.74 -12.35
CA ILE A 66 0.67 3.35 -11.91
C ILE A 66 1.56 2.48 -12.81
N TYR A 67 1.57 2.74 -14.13
CA TYR A 67 2.38 2.00 -15.09
C TYR A 67 3.88 2.09 -14.78
N ARG A 68 4.39 3.20 -14.23
CA ARG A 68 5.80 3.30 -13.83
C ARG A 68 6.20 2.29 -12.77
N TRP A 69 5.29 1.93 -11.86
CA TRP A 69 5.54 0.86 -10.88
C TRP A 69 5.65 -0.51 -11.55
N TYR A 70 4.78 -0.77 -12.52
CA TYR A 70 4.86 -1.99 -13.34
C TYR A 70 6.16 -2.04 -14.16
N GLU A 71 6.59 -0.90 -14.72
CA GLU A 71 7.83 -0.76 -15.47
C GLU A 71 9.06 -0.98 -14.58
N ILE A 72 9.08 -0.44 -13.35
CA ILE A 72 10.15 -0.71 -12.36
C ILE A 72 10.29 -2.20 -12.09
N VAL A 73 9.17 -2.92 -11.87
CA VAL A 73 9.21 -4.38 -11.67
C VAL A 73 9.66 -5.10 -12.94
N SER A 74 9.25 -4.64 -14.12
CA SER A 74 9.64 -5.23 -15.40
C SER A 74 11.12 -5.04 -15.72
N VAL A 75 11.73 -3.94 -15.28
CA VAL A 75 13.16 -3.64 -15.49
C VAL A 75 14.04 -4.26 -14.39
N TYR A 76 13.67 -4.11 -13.11
CA TYR A 76 14.51 -4.45 -11.96
C TYR A 76 14.05 -5.69 -11.19
N GLY A 77 12.94 -6.34 -11.57
CA GLY A 77 12.37 -7.46 -10.80
C GLY A 77 13.35 -8.61 -10.56
N THR A 78 14.15 -8.97 -11.57
CA THR A 78 15.20 -10.00 -11.43
C THR A 78 16.35 -9.53 -10.54
N THR A 79 16.77 -8.26 -10.64
CA THR A 79 17.79 -7.67 -9.76
C THR A 79 17.33 -7.64 -8.30
N ILE A 80 16.10 -7.20 -8.03
CA ILE A 80 15.52 -7.18 -6.68
C ILE A 80 15.47 -8.60 -6.10
N LYS A 81 15.04 -9.58 -6.91
CA LYS A 81 15.01 -10.98 -6.50
C LYS A 81 16.40 -11.48 -6.11
N GLU A 82 17.40 -11.25 -6.95
CA GLU A 82 18.77 -11.72 -6.70
C GLU A 82 19.36 -11.09 -5.45
N LEU A 83 19.21 -9.77 -5.27
CA LEU A 83 19.73 -9.08 -4.08
C LEU A 83 19.05 -9.52 -2.79
N ILE A 84 17.74 -9.77 -2.80
CA ILE A 84 17.04 -10.31 -1.62
C ILE A 84 17.54 -11.73 -1.32
N HIS A 85 17.73 -12.56 -2.35
CA HIS A 85 18.24 -13.92 -2.17
C HIS A 85 19.69 -13.94 -1.65
N GLU A 86 20.54 -13.04 -2.14
CA GLU A 86 21.93 -12.90 -1.69
C GLU A 86 22.01 -12.51 -0.21
N GLU A 87 21.20 -11.52 0.20
CA GLU A 87 21.24 -10.98 1.58
C GLU A 87 20.48 -11.86 2.59
N PHE A 88 19.29 -12.38 2.22
CA PHE A 88 18.36 -13.04 3.15
C PHE A 88 18.20 -14.55 2.93
N GLY A 89 18.63 -15.08 1.78
CA GLY A 89 18.45 -16.48 1.40
C GLY A 89 17.13 -16.77 0.66
N ASP A 90 16.80 -18.06 0.53
CA ASP A 90 15.62 -18.52 -0.22
C ASP A 90 14.31 -18.20 0.52
N GLY A 91 13.52 -17.28 -0.04
CA GLY A 91 12.31 -16.77 0.57
C GLY A 91 11.71 -15.58 -0.18
N ILE A 92 10.82 -14.86 0.49
CA ILE A 92 10.16 -13.67 -0.07
C ILE A 92 10.08 -12.52 0.93
N MET A 93 10.01 -11.30 0.42
CA MET A 93 9.51 -10.15 1.18
C MET A 93 7.97 -10.20 1.21
N SER A 94 7.38 -10.20 2.41
CA SER A 94 5.92 -10.20 2.57
C SER A 94 5.29 -8.90 2.05
N ALA A 95 4.13 -9.02 1.39
CA ALA A 95 3.24 -7.90 1.08
C ALA A 95 2.03 -7.83 2.05
N ILE A 96 2.04 -8.63 3.12
CA ILE A 96 1.01 -8.67 4.17
C ILE A 96 1.54 -8.04 5.46
N ASP A 97 2.66 -8.57 5.97
CA ASP A 97 3.43 -7.96 7.05
C ASP A 97 4.37 -6.94 6.39
N PHE A 98 3.78 -5.80 6.05
CA PHE A 98 4.31 -4.84 5.09
C PHE A 98 3.92 -3.40 5.46
N SER A 99 4.83 -2.47 5.17
CA SER A 99 4.60 -1.03 5.28
C SER A 99 5.18 -0.29 4.08
N MET A 100 4.59 0.87 3.80
CA MET A 100 5.00 1.79 2.75
C MET A 100 4.99 3.21 3.31
N ASP A 101 5.97 4.01 2.92
CA ASP A 101 6.01 5.45 3.17
C ASP A 101 6.34 6.17 1.86
N ILE A 102 5.53 7.16 1.50
CA ILE A 102 5.75 8.01 0.32
C ILE A 102 6.00 9.44 0.76
N THR A 103 7.19 9.95 0.48
CA THR A 103 7.61 11.30 0.86
C THR A 103 8.17 12.08 -0.31
N ARG A 104 8.03 13.41 -0.24
CA ARG A 104 8.73 14.32 -1.14
C ARG A 104 10.17 14.44 -0.66
N GLU A 105 11.10 14.21 -1.57
CA GLU A 105 12.52 14.47 -1.36
C GLU A 105 12.91 15.69 -2.20
N ALA A 106 13.37 16.76 -1.54
CA ALA A 106 13.76 17.99 -2.23
C ALA A 106 15.07 17.77 -3.00
N ASP A 107 15.10 18.16 -4.28
CA ASP A 107 16.29 18.00 -5.13
C ASP A 107 16.50 19.26 -5.98
N PRO A 108 17.74 19.79 -6.09
CA PRO A 108 18.04 20.99 -6.88
C PRO A 108 17.64 20.91 -8.35
N LYS A 109 17.49 19.72 -8.93
CA LYS A 109 17.07 19.48 -10.32
C LYS A 109 15.57 19.21 -10.48
N GLY A 110 14.82 19.33 -9.38
CA GLY A 110 13.39 19.05 -9.30
C GLY A 110 13.12 17.91 -8.33
N ASP A 111 12.17 18.14 -7.41
CA ASP A 111 11.82 17.22 -6.33
C ASP A 111 11.57 15.79 -6.81
N ARG A 112 11.95 14.85 -5.96
CA ARG A 112 11.82 13.41 -6.15
C ARG A 112 10.67 12.86 -5.30
N VAL A 113 10.12 11.74 -5.75
CA VAL A 113 9.23 10.91 -4.94
C VAL A 113 10.10 9.82 -4.30
N ASN A 114 10.31 9.91 -3.00
CA ASN A 114 10.99 8.88 -2.22
C ASN A 114 9.95 7.88 -1.72
N VAL A 115 10.19 6.59 -1.97
CA VAL A 115 9.32 5.52 -1.50
C VAL A 115 10.12 4.47 -0.77
N VAL A 116 9.72 4.20 0.47
CA VAL A 116 10.26 3.11 1.28
C VAL A 116 9.25 1.98 1.32
N LEU A 117 9.69 0.78 0.91
CA LEU A 117 8.92 -0.45 0.99
C LEU A 117 9.61 -1.36 2.01
N SER A 118 8.91 -1.74 3.07
CA SER A 118 9.46 -2.62 4.11
C SER A 118 8.50 -3.77 4.36
N GLY A 119 8.93 -4.98 4.04
CA GLY A 119 8.18 -6.21 4.28
C GLY A 119 9.00 -7.22 5.06
N LYS A 120 8.34 -8.00 5.91
CA LYS A 120 8.99 -9.08 6.65
C LYS A 120 9.52 -10.15 5.70
N PHE A 121 10.76 -10.58 5.88
CA PHE A 121 11.31 -11.72 5.16
C PHE A 121 10.70 -13.04 5.68
N LEU A 122 10.29 -13.90 4.75
CA LEU A 122 9.68 -15.19 5.02
C LEU A 122 10.49 -16.29 4.29
N PRO A 123 11.33 -17.06 5.00
CA PRO A 123 12.11 -18.14 4.38
C PRO A 123 11.21 -19.31 3.99
N TYR A 124 11.55 -19.98 2.89
CA TYR A 124 10.91 -21.24 2.54
C TYR A 124 11.30 -22.35 3.53
N LYS A 125 10.30 -23.16 3.93
CA LYS A 125 10.55 -24.33 4.76
C LYS A 125 10.92 -25.52 3.87
N GLN A 126 11.96 -26.24 4.26
CA GLN A 126 12.22 -27.59 3.76
C GLN A 126 11.32 -28.55 4.54
N TYR A 127 10.58 -29.40 3.84
CA TYR A 127 9.71 -30.43 4.43
C TYR A 127 9.86 -31.74 3.65
#